data_AF-A0A3S0F334-F1
#
_entry.id   AF-A0A3S0F334-F1
#
_cell.length_a   1.000
_cell.length_b   1.000
_cell.length_c   1.000
_cell.angle_alpha   90.00
_cell.angle_beta   90.00
_cell.angle_gamma   90.00
#
_symmetry.space_group_name_H-M   'P 1'
#
loop_
_entity.id
_entity.type
_entity.pdbx_description
1 polymer ?
#
loop_
_entity_poly.entity_id
_entity_poly.type
_entity_poly.pdbx_seq_one_letter_code
_entity_poly.pdbx_strand_id
1 'polypeptide(L)'
;MSLDDWKKDDKGHITVNPLASFELMIAAQNAVGVKIDYLNPGDLMAAPTGVLQIALTPRLAQQLGQALLDAAGQIVTQVPGKLS
;
A
#
# COMPACT_ATOMS: atom_id res chain seq x y z
N MET A 1 2.67 -13.23 -10.61
CA MET A 1 1.46 -12.39 -10.70
C MET A 1 1.57 -11.61 -12.01
N SER A 2 0.53 -11.59 -12.87
CA SER A 2 0.60 -10.78 -14.10
C SER A 2 0.40 -9.30 -13.75
N LEU A 3 1.12 -8.41 -14.43
CA LEU A 3 0.95 -6.95 -14.31
C LEU A 3 -0.22 -6.43 -15.15
N ASP A 4 -0.89 -7.31 -15.91
CA ASP A 4 -1.95 -6.91 -16.84
C ASP A 4 -3.20 -6.37 -16.14
N ASP A 5 -3.48 -6.85 -14.94
CA ASP A 5 -4.66 -6.44 -14.14
C ASP A 5 -4.44 -5.14 -13.34
N TRP A 6 -3.23 -4.57 -13.40
CA TRP A 6 -2.90 -3.35 -12.69
C TRP A 6 -3.37 -2.13 -13.47
N LYS A 7 -3.89 -1.11 -12.77
CA LYS A 7 -4.23 0.17 -13.37
C LYS A 7 -2.96 0.82 -13.95
N LYS A 8 -3.05 1.25 -15.21
CA LYS A 8 -1.96 1.90 -15.94
C LYS A 8 -2.27 3.38 -16.21
N ASP A 9 -1.23 4.19 -16.29
CA ASP A 9 -1.30 5.58 -16.77
C ASP A 9 -1.46 5.64 -18.30
N ASP A 10 -1.53 6.85 -18.86
CA ASP A 10 -1.62 7.11 -20.30
C ASP A 10 -0.37 6.65 -21.09
N LYS A 11 0.73 6.35 -20.40
CA LYS A 11 1.99 5.83 -20.95
C LYS A 11 2.12 4.31 -20.78
N GLY A 12 1.13 3.65 -20.19
CA GLY A 12 1.12 2.20 -19.97
C GLY A 12 1.91 1.73 -18.74
N HIS A 13 2.39 2.64 -17.89
CA HIS A 13 3.06 2.28 -16.64
C HIS A 13 2.05 2.07 -15.51
N ILE A 14 2.38 1.19 -14.56
CA ILE A 14 1.54 0.99 -13.37
C ILE A 14 1.39 2.31 -12.61
N THR A 15 0.15 2.70 -12.34
CA THR A 15 -0.13 3.87 -11.50
C THR A 15 0.19 3.54 -10.05
N VAL A 16 1.13 4.29 -9.48
CA VAL A 16 1.52 4.21 -8.06
C VAL A 16 1.42 5.60 -7.44
N ASN A 17 0.66 5.70 -6.35
CA ASN A 17 0.54 6.91 -5.55
C ASN A 17 1.41 6.79 -4.30
N PRO A 18 2.18 7.82 -3.92
CA PRO A 18 2.92 7.82 -2.68
C PRO A 18 1.99 7.66 -1.47
N LEU A 19 2.32 6.72 -0.59
CA LEU A 19 1.65 6.56 0.70
C LEU A 19 2.00 7.74 1.61
N ALA A 20 0.99 8.41 2.16
CA ALA A 20 1.19 9.50 3.13
C ALA A 20 1.06 9.00 4.57
N SER A 21 0.00 8.26 4.87
CA SER A 21 -0.24 7.65 6.20
C SER A 21 -1.15 6.42 6.09
N PHE A 22 -1.14 5.60 7.13
CA PHE A 22 -2.13 4.53 7.30
C PHE A 22 -2.53 4.38 8.76
N GLU A 23 -3.77 3.96 9.00
CA GLU A 23 -4.34 3.73 10.31
C GLU A 23 -5.07 2.39 10.32
N LEU A 24 -5.02 1.68 11.45
CA LEU A 24 -5.71 0.42 11.66
C LEU A 24 -6.69 0.55 12.82
N MET A 25 -7.86 -0.07 12.69
CA MET A 25 -8.82 -0.21 13.79
C MET A 25 -9.47 -1.59 13.77
N ILE A 26 -10.01 -2.01 14.92
CA ILE A 26 -10.92 -3.16 14.97
C ILE A 26 -12.31 -2.64 14.57
N ALA A 27 -12.73 -2.99 13.36
CA ALA A 27 -14.03 -2.60 12.81
C ALA A 27 -15.04 -3.72 13.09
N ALA A 28 -15.92 -3.52 14.07
CA ALA A 28 -16.81 -4.56 14.60
C ALA A 28 -16.07 -5.80 15.13
N GLN A 29 -16.79 -6.80 15.66
CA GLN A 29 -16.17 -7.95 16.34
C GLN A 29 -15.40 -8.91 15.40
N ASN A 30 -15.42 -8.68 14.09
CA ASN A 30 -14.95 -9.65 13.10
C ASN A 30 -14.23 -9.04 11.88
N ALA A 31 -13.84 -7.77 11.91
CA ALA A 31 -13.06 -7.16 10.83
C ALA A 31 -11.97 -6.20 11.34
N VAL A 32 -10.95 -6.03 10.51
CA VAL A 32 -9.89 -5.04 10.65
C VAL A 32 -10.17 -3.93 9.64
N GLY A 33 -10.43 -2.72 10.11
CA GLY A 33 -10.49 -1.54 9.28
C GLY A 33 -9.08 -1.04 8.97
N VAL A 34 -8.82 -0.76 7.70
CA VAL A 34 -7.58 -0.13 7.24
C VAL A 34 -7.96 1.17 6.53
N LYS A 35 -7.42 2.29 7.01
CA LYS A 35 -7.46 3.58 6.31
C LYS A 35 -6.07 3.87 5.76
N ILE A 36 -6.00 4.26 4.50
CA ILE A 36 -4.77 4.60 3.79
C ILE A 36 -4.98 5.96 3.16
N ASP A 37 -4.15 6.92 3.55
CA ASP A 37 -4.10 8.23 2.92
C ASP A 37 -2.90 8.26 1.96
N TYR A 38 -3.12 8.74 0.73
CA TYR A 38 -2.11 8.78 -0.32
C TYR A 38 -2.17 10.07 -1.11
N LEU A 39 -1.07 10.40 -1.77
CA LEU A 39 -0.95 11.62 -2.56
C LEU A 39 -1.42 11.43 -4.00
N ASN A 40 -2.37 12.26 -4.42
CA ASN A 40 -2.66 12.48 -5.83
C ASN A 40 -1.65 13.46 -6.45
N PRO A 41 -1.52 13.49 -7.79
CA PRO A 41 -0.70 14.50 -8.46
C PRO A 41 -1.10 15.92 -8.05
N GLY A 42 -0.13 16.67 -7.50
CA GLY A 42 -0.34 18.05 -7.03
C GLY A 42 -0.61 18.19 -5.53
N ASP A 43 -0.81 17.08 -4.81
CA ASP A 43 -0.96 17.12 -3.35
C ASP A 43 0.34 17.52 -2.64
N LEU A 44 0.20 18.12 -1.46
CA LEU A 44 1.28 18.32 -0.52
C LEU A 44 1.31 17.18 0.50
N MET A 45 2.49 16.77 0.95
CA MET A 45 2.64 15.72 1.98
C MET A 45 1.81 15.97 3.24
N ALA A 46 1.66 17.23 3.66
CA ALA A 46 0.88 17.60 4.85
C ALA A 46 -0.64 17.61 4.63
N ALA A 47 -1.10 17.46 3.38
CA ALA A 47 -2.50 17.54 2.99
C ALA A 47 -2.82 16.54 1.87
N PRO A 48 -2.77 15.22 2.14
CA PRO A 48 -3.17 14.20 1.18
C PRO A 48 -4.67 14.31 0.86
N THR A 49 -5.03 14.16 -0.42
CA THR A 49 -6.44 14.15 -0.86
C THR A 49 -6.94 12.75 -1.22
N GLY A 50 -6.04 11.80 -1.46
CA GLY A 50 -6.39 10.41 -1.72
C GLY A 50 -6.66 9.66 -0.41
N VAL A 51 -7.81 8.98 -0.33
CA VAL A 51 -8.18 8.16 0.84
C VAL A 51 -8.79 6.84 0.36
N LEU A 52 -8.27 5.73 0.88
CA LEU A 52 -8.83 4.39 0.73
C LEU A 52 -9.19 3.84 2.12
N GLN A 53 -10.44 3.43 2.30
CA GLN A 53 -10.91 2.75 3.51
C GLN A 53 -11.44 1.37 3.15
N ILE A 54 -10.89 0.33 3.77
CA ILE A 54 -11.27 -1.06 3.51
C ILE A 54 -11.47 -1.81 4.82
N ALA A 55 -12.46 -2.71 4.84
CA ALA A 55 -12.65 -3.67 5.91
C ALA A 55 -12.11 -5.02 5.45
N LEU A 56 -11.23 -5.62 6.25
CA LEU A 56 -10.62 -6.91 5.99
C LEU A 56 -11.09 -7.92 7.02
N THR A 57 -11.36 -9.16 6.58
CA THR A 57 -11.46 -10.27 7.53
C THR A 57 -10.11 -10.49 8.22
N PRO A 58 -10.07 -11.11 9.42
CA PRO A 58 -8.80 -11.38 10.11
C PRO A 58 -7.80 -12.16 9.24
N ARG A 59 -8.29 -13.13 8.45
CA ARG A 59 -7.48 -13.90 7.51
C ARG A 59 -6.86 -13.02 6.43
N LEU A 60 -7.64 -12.13 5.81
CA LEU A 60 -7.12 -11.23 4.77
C LEU A 60 -6.13 -10.21 5.34
N ALA A 61 -6.37 -9.71 6.55
CA ALA A 61 -5.44 -8.80 7.23
C ALA A 61 -4.06 -9.45 7.45
N GLN A 62 -4.03 -10.71 7.91
CA GLN A 62 -2.80 -11.49 8.05
C GLN A 62 -2.08 -11.71 6.72
N GLN A 63 -2.83 -12.09 5.68
CA GLN A 63 -2.26 -12.31 4.33
C GLN A 63 -1.68 -11.03 3.74
N LEU A 64 -2.39 -9.90 3.86
CA LEU A 64 -1.90 -8.61 3.41
C LEU A 64 -0.62 -8.20 4.15
N GLY A 65 -0.60 -8.34 5.49
CA GLY A 65 0.58 -8.03 6.29
C GLY A 65 1.80 -8.86 5.89
N GLN A 66 1.62 -10.17 5.67
CA GLN A 66 2.71 -11.03 5.22
C GLN A 66 3.21 -10.64 3.82
N ALA A 67 2.31 -10.37 2.87
CA ALA A 67 2.69 -9.97 1.52
C ALA A 67 3.51 -8.66 1.50
N LEU A 68 3.16 -7.71 2.37
CA LEU A 68 3.93 -6.47 2.54
C LEU A 68 5.34 -6.74 3.10
N LEU A 69 5.46 -7.60 4.11
CA LEU A 69 6.75 -7.99 4.69
C LEU A 69 7.63 -8.72 3.67
N ASP A 70 7.06 -9.67 2.93
CA ASP A 70 7.78 -10.42 1.90
C ASP A 70 8.29 -9.49 0.79
N ALA A 71 7.46 -8.56 0.33
CA ALA A 71 7.85 -7.57 -0.67
C ALA A 71 8.96 -6.63 -0.16
N ALA A 72 8.86 -6.15 1.08
CA ALA A 72 9.90 -5.34 1.71
C ALA A 72 11.22 -6.11 1.83
N GLY A 73 11.17 -7.39 2.20
CA GLY A 73 12.34 -8.28 2.27
C GLY A 73 13.02 -8.49 0.92
N GLN A 74 12.27 -8.58 -0.17
CA GLN A 74 12.83 -8.68 -1.53
C GLN A 74 13.59 -7.42 -1.93
N ILE A 75 13.11 -6.23 -1.55
CA ILE A 75 13.81 -4.97 -1.84
C ILE A 75 15.13 -4.91 -1.07
N VAL A 76 15.13 -5.25 0.23
CA VAL A 76 16.33 -5.22 1.07
C VAL A 76 17.39 -6.21 0.58
N THR A 77 16.97 -7.40 0.14
CA THR A 77 17.89 -8.43 -0.39
C THR A 77 18.43 -8.11 -1.78
N GLN A 78 17.75 -7.26 -2.56
CA GLN A 78 18.22 -6.76 -3.87
C GLN A 78 19.21 -5.60 -3.77
N VAL A 79 19.47 -5.03 -2.58
CA VAL A 79 20.50 -4.00 -2.36
C VAL A 79 21.65 -4.53 -1.49
N PRO A 80 22.52 -5.43 -1.98
CA PRO A 80 23.82 -5.64 -1.38
C PRO A 80 24.77 -4.53 -1.87
N GLY A 81 24.99 -3.49 -1.06
CA GLY A 81 26.20 -2.65 -1.17
C GLY A 81 26.09 -1.18 -1.58
N LYS A 82 25.05 -0.44 -1.18
CA LYS A 82 25.11 1.04 -1.18
C LYS A 82 24.45 1.66 0.06
N LEU A 83 24.98 1.31 1.22
CA LEU A 83 24.98 2.20 2.39
C LEU A 83 26.37 2.07 3.02
N SER A 84 27.30 2.83 2.44
CA SER A 84 28.60 3.16 2.99
C SER A 84 28.68 4.66 3.11
#